data_AF-A0A9W9MK72-F1
#
_entry.id   AF-A0A9W9MK72-F1
#
_cell.length_a   1.000
_cell.length_b   1.000
_cell.length_c   1.000
_cell.angle_alpha   90.00
_cell.angle_beta   90.00
_cell.angle_gamma   90.00
#
_symmetry.space_group_name_H-M   'P 1'
#
loop_
_entity.id
_entity.type
_entity.pdbx_description
1 polymer ?
#
loop_
_entity_poly.entity_id
_entity_poly.type
_entity_poly.pdbx_seq_one_letter_code
_entity_poly.pdbx_strand_id
1 'polypeptide(L)'
;MDDAYTLSARKEIVLSVGPFQSPWLLMVSGVGPAATLKTNGIPLVADRPGVGQNMQEHIIYASSYRPCAPRSRGNVTLASPRAGVLPVINPNWLTDPPILIGPEYFPRSQVATDAEILDHVRKSFDTILHASCTCAMGLANDTQAVVDSKALVIVDALRVVDASALPFLPPGHPQSTLYALAEKIACEISGNC
;
A
#
# COMPACT_ATOMS: atom_id res chain seq x y z
N MET A 1 10.49 -29.45 -11.81
CA MET A 1 10.33 -28.09 -12.37
C MET A 1 11.60 -27.39 -11.95
N ASP A 2 12.70 -27.64 -12.67
CA ASP A 2 14.07 -27.57 -12.11
C ASP A 2 15.06 -26.78 -12.97
N ASP A 3 14.57 -25.84 -13.77
CA ASP A 3 15.46 -24.94 -14.49
C ASP A 3 15.73 -23.71 -13.63
N ALA A 4 16.69 -23.85 -12.72
CA ALA A 4 17.22 -22.73 -11.95
C ALA A 4 18.14 -21.88 -12.85
N TYR A 5 17.79 -20.62 -13.05
CA TYR A 5 18.63 -19.65 -13.73
C TYR A 5 19.40 -18.79 -12.72
N THR A 6 20.69 -18.59 -12.94
CA THR A 6 21.51 -17.65 -12.17
C THR A 6 21.72 -16.39 -13.00
N LEU A 7 21.21 -15.26 -12.50
CA LEU A 7 21.47 -13.93 -13.03
C LEU A 7 22.40 -13.19 -12.08
N SER A 8 23.31 -12.38 -12.61
CA SER A 8 24.23 -11.57 -11.81
C SER A 8 24.04 -10.08 -12.11
N ALA A 9 24.22 -9.26 -11.07
CA ALA A 9 24.19 -7.81 -11.15
C ALA A 9 25.59 -7.25 -10.90
N ARG A 10 26.03 -6.29 -11.72
CA ARG A 10 27.37 -5.66 -11.60
C ARG A 10 27.42 -4.52 -10.58
N LYS A 11 26.28 -3.97 -10.19
CA LYS A 11 26.19 -2.77 -9.34
C LYS A 11 25.34 -3.03 -8.11
N GLU A 12 24.05 -3.25 -8.29
CA GLU A 12 23.09 -3.44 -7.20
C GLU A 12 21.92 -4.30 -7.64
N ILE A 13 21.20 -4.84 -6.67
CA ILE A 13 19.93 -5.55 -6.83
C ILE A 13 18.84 -4.72 -6.16
N VAL A 14 17.71 -4.53 -6.84
CA VAL A 14 16.52 -3.87 -6.29
C VAL A 14 15.41 -4.90 -6.15
N LEU A 15 14.92 -5.07 -4.93
CA LEU A 15 13.81 -5.96 -4.59
C LEU A 15 12.51 -5.16 -4.50
N SER A 16 11.55 -5.49 -5.38
CA SER A 16 10.25 -4.82 -5.47
C SER A 16 9.12 -5.84 -5.65
N VAL A 17 9.02 -6.80 -4.74
CA VAL A 17 8.04 -7.92 -4.81
C VAL A 17 6.93 -7.81 -3.76
N GLY A 18 6.89 -6.69 -3.03
CA GLY A 18 5.79 -6.32 -2.16
C GLY A 18 5.92 -6.79 -0.71
N PRO A 19 4.95 -6.40 0.14
CA PRO A 19 5.00 -6.52 1.61
C PRO A 19 5.11 -7.95 2.13
N PHE A 20 4.71 -8.95 1.35
CA PHE A 20 4.78 -10.35 1.76
C PHE A 20 6.03 -11.04 1.24
N GLN A 21 6.36 -10.82 -0.03
CA GLN A 21 7.42 -11.57 -0.70
C GLN A 21 8.81 -10.96 -0.48
N SER A 22 8.92 -9.65 -0.27
CA SER A 22 10.22 -9.01 -0.02
C SER A 22 10.87 -9.49 1.27
N PRO A 23 10.18 -9.46 2.44
CA PRO A 23 10.76 -10.03 3.66
C PRO A 23 10.96 -11.55 3.56
N TRP A 24 10.08 -12.27 2.85
CA TRP A 24 10.25 -13.70 2.62
C TRP A 24 11.52 -14.00 1.81
N LEU A 25 11.76 -13.27 0.71
CA LEU A 25 12.93 -13.48 -0.13
C LEU A 25 14.23 -13.14 0.60
N LEU A 26 14.22 -12.09 1.43
CA LEU A 26 15.33 -11.79 2.33
C LEU A 26 15.60 -12.97 3.27
N MET A 27 14.56 -13.51 3.92
CA MET A 27 14.70 -14.62 4.86
C MET A 27 15.25 -15.88 4.19
N VAL A 28 14.71 -16.33 3.05
CA VAL A 28 15.24 -17.50 2.34
C VAL A 28 16.64 -17.28 1.76
N SER A 29 17.07 -16.02 1.66
CA SER A 29 18.44 -15.62 1.29
C SER A 29 19.36 -15.45 2.50
N GLY A 30 18.91 -15.76 3.72
CA GLY A 30 19.73 -15.69 4.94
C GLY A 30 19.78 -14.32 5.62
N VAL A 31 18.91 -13.37 5.23
CA VAL A 31 18.80 -12.04 5.84
C VAL A 31 17.48 -11.95 6.61
N GLY A 32 17.54 -11.92 7.94
CA GLY A 32 16.34 -11.88 8.78
C GLY A 32 16.60 -12.28 10.22
N PRO A 33 15.55 -12.56 11.03
CA PRO A 33 15.73 -12.90 12.45
C PRO A 33 16.52 -14.21 12.61
N ALA A 34 17.68 -14.16 13.25
CA ALA A 34 18.59 -15.31 13.33
C ALA A 34 17.94 -16.57 13.91
N ALA A 35 17.05 -16.45 14.90
CA ALA A 35 16.32 -17.58 15.48
C ALA A 35 15.41 -18.28 14.45
N THR A 36 14.68 -17.50 13.65
CA THR A 36 13.82 -18.00 12.57
C THR A 36 14.64 -18.71 11.50
N LEU A 37 15.75 -18.10 11.05
CA LEU A 37 16.63 -18.69 10.05
C LEU A 37 17.25 -20.00 10.52
N LYS A 38 17.75 -20.03 11.77
CA LYS A 38 18.31 -21.24 12.39
C LYS A 38 17.28 -22.37 12.47
N THR A 39 16.04 -22.05 12.84
CA THR A 39 14.95 -23.04 12.99
C THR A 39 14.61 -23.69 11.64
N ASN A 40 14.77 -22.94 10.54
CA ASN A 40 14.48 -23.41 9.19
C ASN A 40 15.72 -23.93 8.44
N GLY A 41 16.88 -24.05 9.09
CA GLY A 41 18.11 -24.56 8.47
C GLY A 41 18.71 -23.64 7.41
N ILE A 42 18.39 -22.34 7.45
CA ILE A 42 18.90 -21.34 6.49
C ILE A 42 20.20 -20.73 7.05
N PRO A 43 21.31 -20.74 6.28
CA PRO A 43 22.55 -20.08 6.69
C PRO A 43 22.35 -18.58 6.95
N LEU A 44 22.89 -18.10 8.07
CA LEU A 44 22.79 -16.69 8.45
C LEU A 44 23.78 -15.86 7.63
N VAL A 45 23.26 -14.94 6.80
CA VAL A 45 24.02 -13.89 6.11
C VAL A 45 24.04 -12.62 6.97
N ALA A 46 22.87 -12.19 7.47
CA ALA A 46 22.77 -11.04 8.36
C ALA A 46 21.59 -11.18 9.33
N ASP A 47 21.84 -10.98 10.63
CA ASP A 47 20.79 -10.98 11.66
C ASP A 47 20.05 -9.64 11.66
N ARG A 48 18.86 -9.64 11.08
CA ARG A 48 17.96 -8.48 10.95
C ARG A 48 16.61 -8.83 11.58
N PRO A 49 16.42 -8.57 12.88
CA PRO A 49 15.21 -8.99 13.59
C PRO A 49 13.93 -8.29 13.10
N GLY A 50 14.05 -7.14 12.44
CA GLY A 50 12.90 -6.41 11.87
C GLY A 50 12.35 -6.99 10.55
N VAL A 51 13.07 -7.88 9.86
CA VAL A 51 12.59 -8.46 8.59
C VAL A 51 11.32 -9.27 8.85
N GLY A 52 10.25 -8.92 8.12
CA GLY A 52 8.93 -9.53 8.25
C GLY A 52 8.11 -9.07 9.45
N GLN A 53 8.60 -8.11 10.24
CA GLN A 53 7.90 -7.58 11.42
C GLN A 53 7.13 -6.30 11.06
N ASN A 54 6.35 -5.76 12.01
CA ASN A 54 5.68 -4.45 11.84
C ASN A 54 4.74 -4.37 10.62
N MET A 55 4.06 -5.46 10.26
CA MET A 55 3.07 -5.41 9.18
C MET A 55 1.93 -4.45 9.53
N GLN A 56 1.69 -3.46 8.66
CA GLN A 56 0.62 -2.48 8.81
C GLN A 56 -0.35 -2.57 7.63
N GLU A 57 -1.62 -2.29 7.89
CA GLU A 57 -2.72 -2.39 6.92
C GLU A 57 -3.84 -1.42 7.33
N HIS A 58 -4.61 -0.96 6.33
CA HIS A 58 -5.90 -0.33 6.55
C HIS A 58 -6.99 -1.39 6.50
N ILE A 59 -7.88 -1.36 7.49
CA ILE A 59 -9.08 -2.18 7.48
C ILE A 59 -10.24 -1.37 6.92
N ILE A 60 -11.10 -2.03 6.14
CA ILE A 60 -12.35 -1.45 5.68
C ILE A 60 -13.51 -2.14 6.36
N TYR A 61 -14.49 -1.32 6.71
CA TYR A 61 -15.83 -1.75 7.02
C TYR A 61 -16.78 -0.90 6.19
N ALA A 62 -17.72 -1.54 5.51
CA ALA A 62 -18.71 -0.85 4.70
C ALA A 62 -20.09 -0.96 5.35
N SER A 63 -20.71 0.19 5.63
CA SER A 63 -22.17 0.28 5.76
C SER A 63 -22.71 0.63 4.38
N SER A 64 -23.77 -0.04 3.94
CA SER A 64 -24.37 0.21 2.64
C SER A 64 -25.86 0.51 2.78
N TYR A 65 -26.33 1.41 1.92
CA TYR A 65 -27.70 1.87 1.85
C TYR A 65 -28.22 1.62 0.44
N ARG A 66 -29.53 1.42 0.29
CA ARG A 66 -30.10 1.27 -1.06
C ARG A 66 -29.83 2.55 -1.87
N PRO A 67 -29.11 2.46 -3.00
CA PRO A 67 -28.80 3.63 -3.79
C PRO A 67 -30.06 4.18 -4.44
N CYS A 68 -30.33 5.46 -4.25
CA CYS A 68 -31.05 6.24 -5.24
C CYS A 68 -30.01 6.79 -6.22
N ALA A 69 -30.05 6.34 -7.47
CA ALA A 69 -29.11 6.82 -8.47
C ALA A 69 -29.37 8.31 -8.74
N PRO A 70 -28.35 9.20 -8.71
CA PRO A 70 -28.54 10.59 -9.07
C PRO A 70 -28.95 10.68 -10.55
N ARG A 71 -30.17 11.15 -10.83
CA ARG A 71 -30.65 11.33 -12.21
C ARG A 71 -30.32 12.70 -12.78
N SER A 72 -29.73 13.59 -11.97
CA SER A 72 -29.22 14.89 -12.44
C SER A 72 -28.27 14.68 -13.63
N ARG A 73 -28.49 15.41 -14.73
CA ARG A 73 -27.66 15.38 -15.94
C ARG A 73 -27.35 16.80 -16.38
N GLY A 74 -26.07 17.13 -16.41
CA GLY A 74 -25.55 18.37 -16.98
C GLY A 74 -25.25 18.26 -18.47
N ASN A 75 -24.79 19.35 -19.06
CA ASN A 75 -24.24 19.37 -20.41
C ASN A 75 -23.00 20.28 -20.49
N VAL A 76 -22.22 20.08 -21.55
CA VAL A 76 -21.14 20.97 -21.96
C VAL A 76 -21.44 21.37 -23.40
N THR A 77 -21.40 22.66 -23.71
CA THR A 77 -21.65 23.18 -25.06
C THR A 77 -20.65 24.26 -25.45
N LEU A 78 -20.55 24.52 -26.75
CA LEU A 78 -19.65 25.54 -27.28
C LEU A 78 -20.16 26.94 -26.90
N ALA A 79 -19.27 27.76 -26.33
CA ALA A 79 -19.49 29.20 -26.22
C ALA A 79 -19.11 29.94 -27.52
N SER A 80 -18.28 29.31 -28.35
CA SER A 80 -17.67 29.89 -29.56
C SER A 80 -17.11 28.77 -30.45
N PRO A 81 -17.00 28.99 -31.77
CA PRO A 81 -16.33 28.04 -32.68
C PRO A 81 -14.80 28.02 -32.54
N ARG A 82 -14.22 28.94 -31.75
CA ARG A 82 -12.76 29.06 -31.55
C ARG A 82 -12.29 28.15 -30.40
N ALA A 83 -11.32 27.27 -30.68
CA ALA A 83 -10.75 26.34 -29.69
C ALA A 83 -10.07 27.00 -28.47
N GLY A 84 -9.65 28.28 -28.59
CA GLY A 84 -9.07 29.04 -27.47
C GLY A 84 -10.10 29.64 -26.51
N VAL A 85 -11.40 29.47 -26.76
CA VAL A 85 -12.47 29.97 -25.89
C VAL A 85 -13.04 28.80 -25.10
N LEU A 86 -13.11 28.95 -23.77
CA LEU A 86 -13.64 27.92 -22.89
C LEU A 86 -15.11 27.58 -23.21
N PRO A 87 -15.53 26.32 -23.06
CA PRO A 87 -16.92 25.92 -23.26
C PRO A 87 -17.83 26.43 -22.14
N VAL A 88 -19.14 26.45 -22.40
CA VAL A 88 -20.14 26.63 -21.34
C VAL A 88 -20.37 25.29 -20.65
N ILE A 89 -20.18 25.25 -19.33
CA ILE A 89 -20.37 24.05 -18.51
C ILE A 89 -21.63 24.26 -17.67
N ASN A 90 -22.67 23.45 -17.92
CA ASN A 90 -23.90 23.43 -17.15
C ASN A 90 -23.94 22.15 -16.32
N PRO A 91 -23.44 22.17 -15.07
CA PRO A 91 -23.32 20.95 -14.28
C PRO A 91 -24.68 20.33 -13.94
N ASN A 92 -25.72 21.17 -13.78
CA ASN A 92 -27.07 20.75 -13.41
C ASN A 92 -27.09 19.78 -12.22
N TRP A 93 -26.18 19.98 -11.27
CA TRP A 93 -26.07 19.14 -10.08
C TRP A 93 -27.25 19.41 -9.15
N LEU A 94 -27.72 18.35 -8.48
CA LEU A 94 -28.76 18.44 -7.44
C LEU A 94 -30.13 18.95 -7.92
N THR A 95 -30.43 18.85 -9.22
CA THR A 95 -31.75 19.22 -9.76
C THR A 95 -32.76 18.06 -9.75
N ASP A 96 -32.26 16.84 -9.71
CA ASP A 96 -33.04 15.68 -9.27
C ASP A 96 -33.23 15.78 -7.75
N PRO A 97 -34.30 15.22 -7.15
CA PRO A 97 -34.51 15.25 -5.71
C PRO A 97 -33.24 14.85 -4.95
N PRO A 98 -33.04 15.37 -3.70
CA PRO A 98 -31.85 15.04 -2.92
C PRO A 98 -31.64 13.53 -2.91
N ILE A 99 -30.38 13.10 -2.90
CA ILE A 99 -30.02 11.70 -2.72
C ILE A 99 -30.68 11.22 -1.43
N LEU A 100 -31.87 10.62 -1.54
CA LEU A 100 -32.59 10.02 -0.44
C LEU A 100 -31.88 8.71 -0.16
N ILE A 101 -30.97 8.73 0.82
CA ILE A 101 -30.36 7.52 1.34
C ILE A 101 -31.52 6.57 1.71
N GLY A 102 -31.65 5.47 0.95
CA GLY A 102 -32.67 4.47 1.20
C GLY A 102 -32.43 3.79 2.56
N PRO A 103 -33.31 2.88 3.00
CA PRO A 103 -33.06 2.15 4.23
C PRO A 103 -31.70 1.44 4.18
N GLU A 104 -31.03 1.38 5.33
CA GLU A 104 -29.78 0.65 5.50
C GLU A 104 -29.96 -0.78 4.97
N TYR A 105 -29.07 -1.15 4.06
CA TYR A 105 -29.04 -2.48 3.44
C TYR A 105 -28.14 -3.44 4.22
N PHE A 106 -27.05 -2.92 4.78
CA PHE A 106 -26.08 -3.67 5.58
C PHE A 106 -25.43 -2.74 6.63
N PRO A 107 -25.33 -3.14 7.91
CA PRO A 107 -25.68 -4.43 8.52
C PRO A 107 -27.18 -4.70 8.73
N ARG A 108 -28.05 -3.76 8.32
CA ARG A 108 -29.50 -3.71 8.57
C ARG A 108 -29.84 -3.22 9.97
N SER A 109 -31.09 -2.77 10.12
CA SER A 109 -31.67 -2.24 11.35
C SER A 109 -31.73 -3.19 12.55
N GLN A 110 -31.25 -4.43 12.43
CA GLN A 110 -31.19 -5.40 13.54
C GLN A 110 -29.89 -5.26 14.36
N VAL A 111 -28.91 -4.52 13.84
CA VAL A 111 -27.69 -4.15 14.56
C VAL A 111 -27.85 -2.69 15.00
N ALA A 112 -28.16 -2.46 16.29
CA ALA A 112 -28.59 -1.13 16.75
C ALA A 112 -27.83 -0.63 17.98
N THR A 113 -27.29 -1.55 18.81
CA THR A 113 -26.51 -1.19 20.00
C THR A 113 -25.02 -1.16 19.68
N ASP A 114 -24.25 -0.37 20.44
CA ASP A 114 -22.79 -0.30 20.28
C ASP A 114 -22.11 -1.68 20.37
N ALA A 115 -22.65 -2.56 21.23
CA ALA A 115 -22.14 -3.93 21.38
C ALA A 115 -22.37 -4.78 20.12
N GLU A 116 -23.56 -4.68 19.51
CA GLU A 116 -23.89 -5.37 18.26
C GLU A 116 -23.09 -4.79 17.09
N ILE A 117 -22.94 -3.47 17.01
CA ILE A 117 -22.15 -2.79 15.97
C ILE A 117 -20.69 -3.25 16.06
N LEU A 118 -20.10 -3.26 17.27
CA LEU A 118 -18.73 -3.68 17.48
C LEU A 118 -18.51 -5.16 17.13
N ASP A 119 -19.43 -6.05 17.56
CA ASP A 119 -19.41 -7.46 17.20
C ASP A 119 -19.52 -7.67 15.68
N HIS A 120 -20.37 -6.88 15.03
CA HIS A 120 -20.53 -6.93 13.59
C HIS A 120 -19.26 -6.47 12.86
N VAL A 121 -18.69 -5.30 13.22
CA VAL A 121 -17.44 -4.79 12.63
C VAL A 121 -16.32 -5.83 12.75
N ARG A 122 -16.19 -6.49 13.91
CA ARG A 122 -15.18 -7.56 14.12
C ARG A 122 -15.36 -8.77 13.21
N LYS A 123 -16.58 -9.05 12.75
CA LYS A 123 -16.91 -10.20 11.90
C LYS A 123 -16.90 -9.87 10.41
N SER A 124 -16.97 -8.60 10.03
CA SER A 124 -17.19 -8.17 8.64
C SER A 124 -16.17 -7.16 8.09
N PHE A 125 -15.16 -6.78 8.88
CA PHE A 125 -14.04 -6.01 8.32
C PHE A 125 -13.24 -6.85 7.32
N ASP A 126 -12.65 -6.18 6.35
CA ASP A 126 -11.74 -6.78 5.37
C ASP A 126 -10.47 -5.92 5.22
N THR A 127 -9.46 -6.45 4.55
CA THR A 127 -8.29 -5.68 4.09
C THR A 127 -8.66 -4.84 2.86
N ILE A 128 -7.99 -3.69 2.68
CA ILE A 128 -8.02 -2.94 1.42
C ILE A 128 -6.71 -3.04 0.63
N LEU A 129 -5.92 -4.07 0.90
CA LEU A 129 -4.70 -4.41 0.18
C LEU A 129 -3.61 -3.34 0.29
N HIS A 130 -3.44 -2.74 1.48
CA HIS A 130 -2.39 -1.78 1.81
C HIS A 130 -1.33 -2.35 2.78
N ALA A 131 -1.19 -3.67 2.85
CA ALA A 131 -0.11 -4.32 3.59
C ALA A 131 1.24 -3.63 3.29
N SER A 132 2.00 -3.33 4.35
CA SER A 132 3.21 -2.51 4.26
C SER A 132 4.14 -2.71 5.46
N CYS A 133 5.28 -2.03 5.44
CA CYS A 133 6.21 -1.86 6.56
C CYS A 133 6.98 -3.12 7.03
N THR A 134 6.86 -4.24 6.31
CA THR A 134 7.53 -5.51 6.66
C THR A 134 9.04 -5.54 6.42
N CYS A 135 9.59 -4.52 5.78
CA CYS A 135 11.02 -4.23 5.64
C CYS A 135 11.28 -2.77 6.02
N ALA A 136 10.73 -2.33 7.15
CA ALA A 136 10.64 -0.91 7.52
C ALA A 136 11.97 -0.15 7.40
N MET A 137 11.88 1.03 6.78
CA MET A 137 12.93 2.04 6.81
C MET A 137 13.06 2.62 8.22
N GLY A 138 14.29 2.78 8.70
CA GLY A 138 14.52 3.32 10.04
C GLY A 138 15.82 4.11 10.17
N LEU A 139 16.07 4.60 11.38
CA LEU A 139 17.29 5.32 11.72
C LEU A 139 18.45 4.34 11.95
N ALA A 140 19.69 4.84 11.86
CA ALA A 140 20.89 4.01 12.03
C ALA A 140 21.01 3.31 13.40
N ASN A 141 20.31 3.81 14.43
CA ASN A 141 20.28 3.22 15.77
C ASN A 141 19.01 2.39 16.04
N ASP A 142 18.10 2.29 15.08
CA ASP A 142 16.90 1.47 15.19
C ASP A 142 17.25 0.01 14.89
N THR A 143 17.16 -0.84 15.91
CA THR A 143 17.48 -2.27 15.79
C THR A 143 16.43 -3.05 14.99
N GLN A 144 15.27 -2.46 14.72
CA GLN A 144 14.22 -3.02 13.88
C GLN A 144 14.26 -2.50 12.44
N ALA A 145 15.12 -1.51 12.13
CA ALA A 145 15.28 -1.03 10.77
C ALA A 145 15.81 -2.14 9.86
N VAL A 146 15.15 -2.34 8.72
CA VAL A 146 15.60 -3.28 7.67
C VAL A 146 16.35 -2.54 6.58
N VAL A 147 15.87 -1.35 6.22
CA VAL A 147 16.52 -0.47 5.26
C VAL A 147 16.83 0.91 5.83
N ASP A 148 17.83 1.57 5.27
CA ASP A 148 18.17 2.96 5.59
C ASP A 148 17.32 3.97 4.78
N SER A 149 17.61 5.27 4.92
CA SER A 149 16.91 6.36 4.21
C SER A 149 17.08 6.34 2.69
N LYS A 150 17.97 5.48 2.18
CA LYS A 150 18.21 5.24 0.76
C LYS A 150 17.59 3.92 0.33
N ALA A 151 16.76 3.29 1.17
CA ALA A 151 16.18 1.97 0.92
C ALA A 151 17.23 0.86 0.74
N LEU A 152 18.49 1.08 1.14
CA LEU A 152 19.50 0.04 1.18
C LEU A 152 19.21 -0.86 2.37
N VAL A 153 19.09 -2.16 2.11
CA VAL A 153 19.15 -3.16 3.16
C VAL A 153 20.48 -2.95 3.87
N ILE A 154 20.52 -3.10 5.20
CA ILE A 154 21.73 -2.91 5.98
C ILE A 154 22.65 -4.15 5.83
N VAL A 155 23.01 -4.44 4.57
CA VAL A 155 23.96 -5.40 3.97
C VAL A 155 24.47 -4.78 2.65
N ASP A 156 25.45 -5.38 1.99
CA ASP A 156 26.04 -4.77 0.78
C ASP A 156 25.16 -4.91 -0.48
N ALA A 157 25.01 -3.79 -1.21
CA ALA A 157 24.50 -3.71 -2.60
C ALA A 157 23.08 -4.26 -2.88
N LEU A 158 22.18 -4.23 -1.89
CA LEU A 158 20.78 -4.65 -2.02
C LEU A 158 19.82 -3.55 -1.53
N ARG A 159 18.79 -3.23 -2.31
CA ARG A 159 17.70 -2.32 -1.91
C ARG A 159 16.36 -3.02 -1.86
N VAL A 160 15.46 -2.54 -1.01
CA VAL A 160 14.03 -2.91 -1.05
C VAL A 160 13.22 -1.67 -1.38
N VAL A 161 12.56 -1.67 -2.53
CA VAL A 161 11.80 -0.52 -3.04
C VAL A 161 10.39 -0.97 -3.37
N ASP A 162 9.58 -1.14 -2.34
CA ASP A 162 8.13 -1.40 -2.42
C ASP A 162 7.44 -0.96 -1.11
N ALA A 163 6.16 -1.30 -0.93
CA ALA A 163 5.40 -0.93 0.26
C ALA A 163 5.96 -1.51 1.57
N SER A 164 6.76 -2.59 1.52
CA SER A 164 7.44 -3.13 2.71
C SER A 164 8.44 -2.16 3.31
N ALA A 165 9.05 -1.29 2.49
CA ALA A 165 10.09 -0.37 2.92
C ALA A 165 9.55 0.90 3.59
N LEU A 166 8.23 1.12 3.58
CA LEU A 166 7.64 2.26 4.27
C LEU A 166 7.95 2.18 5.79
N PRO A 167 8.34 3.30 6.43
CA PRO A 167 8.57 3.33 7.89
C PRO A 167 7.25 3.17 8.67
N PHE A 168 6.15 3.65 8.11
CA PHE A 168 4.78 3.52 8.60
C PHE A 168 3.82 3.63 7.41
N LEU A 169 2.61 3.08 7.56
CA LEU A 169 1.56 3.20 6.56
C LEU A 169 0.94 4.61 6.64
N PRO A 170 1.09 5.48 5.61
CA PRO A 170 0.46 6.80 5.61
C PRO A 170 -1.07 6.68 5.56
N PRO A 171 -1.83 7.64 6.14
CA PRO A 171 -3.28 7.65 6.02
C PRO A 171 -3.71 7.79 4.56
N GLY A 172 -4.68 6.98 4.13
CA GLY A 172 -5.18 6.94 2.75
C GLY A 172 -4.57 5.83 1.89
N HIS A 173 -4.72 5.93 0.57
CA HIS A 173 -4.19 4.92 -0.35
C HIS A 173 -2.68 5.14 -0.56
N PRO A 174 -1.80 4.16 -0.27
CA PRO A 174 -0.35 4.37 -0.23
C PRO A 174 0.31 4.45 -1.61
N GLN A 175 -0.41 4.16 -2.69
CA GLN A 175 0.12 4.13 -4.05
C GLN A 175 0.89 5.39 -4.47
N SER A 176 0.39 6.59 -4.16
CA SER A 176 1.11 7.83 -4.50
C SER A 176 2.42 7.96 -3.71
N THR A 177 2.40 7.62 -2.42
CA THR A 177 3.60 7.59 -1.57
C THR A 177 4.61 6.58 -2.07
N LEU A 178 4.14 5.41 -2.53
CA LEU A 178 5.00 4.38 -3.09
C LEU A 178 5.66 4.85 -4.40
N TYR A 179 4.92 5.50 -5.29
CA TYR A 179 5.52 6.11 -6.48
C TYR A 179 6.54 7.19 -6.12
N ALA A 180 6.24 8.06 -5.15
CA ALA A 180 7.18 9.07 -4.71
C ALA A 180 8.48 8.46 -4.15
N LEU A 181 8.38 7.37 -3.37
CA LEU A 181 9.54 6.61 -2.91
C LEU A 181 10.33 6.02 -4.08
N ALA A 182 9.65 5.31 -4.99
CA ALA A 182 10.29 4.66 -6.13
C ALA A 182 11.02 5.66 -7.03
N GLU A 183 10.38 6.78 -7.38
CA GLU A 183 10.98 7.86 -8.17
C GLU A 183 12.18 8.49 -7.44
N LYS A 184 12.08 8.70 -6.13
CA LYS A 184 13.19 9.23 -5.33
C LYS A 184 14.41 8.30 -5.36
N ILE A 185 14.20 7.00 -5.17
CA ILE A 185 15.29 6.01 -5.20
C ILE A 185 15.84 5.81 -6.62
N ALA A 186 14.98 5.83 -7.65
CA ALA A 186 15.42 5.76 -9.04
C ALA A 186 16.29 6.97 -9.43
N CYS A 187 15.92 8.18 -8.97
CA CYS A 187 16.72 9.39 -9.14
C CYS A 187 18.10 9.26 -8.48
N GLU A 188 18.13 8.72 -7.25
CA GLU A 188 19.39 8.47 -6.54
C GLU A 188 20.29 7.44 -7.24
N ILE A 189 19.72 6.33 -7.72
CA ILE A 189 20.43 5.28 -8.46
C ILE A 189 20.99 5.82 -9.78
N SER A 190 20.20 6.60 -10.51
CA SER A 190 20.58 7.12 -11.82
C SER A 190 21.49 8.36 -11.75
N GLY A 191 21.46 9.09 -10.64
CA GLY A 191 22.15 10.38 -10.49
C GLY A 191 21.52 11.54 -11.27
N ASN A 192 20.32 11.36 -11.84
CA ASN A 192 19.65 12.32 -12.71
C ASN A 192 18.53 13.07 -11.98
N CYS A 193 18.92 13.83 -10.96
CA CYS A 193 18.09 14.80 -10.25
C CYS A 193 18.53 16.23 -10.66
#